data_AF-E1NT28-F1
#
_entry.id   AF-E1NT28-F1
#
_cell.length_a   1.000
_cell.length_b   1.000
_cell.length_c   1.000
_cell.angle_alpha   90.00
_cell.angle_beta   90.00
_cell.angle_gamma   90.00
#
_symmetry.space_group_name_H-M   'P 1'
#
loop_
_entity.id
_entity.type
_entity.pdbx_description
1 polymer ?
#
loop_
_entity_poly.entity_id
_entity_poly.type
_entity_poly.pdbx_seq_one_letter_code
_entity_poly.pdbx_strand_id
1 'polypeptide(L)' 'MSLLDKIVFVADYIEPGRDFEGVEEARKVAYDNLDEGVGYELAHTLAYLVKQRSKIYPKTVLAYNKWSVINSKE' A
#
# COMPACT_ATOMS: atom_id res chain seq x y z
N MET A 1 0.34 -12.38 -2.07
CA MET A 1 1.55 -11.78 -2.66
C MET A 1 2.73 -12.59 -2.17
N SER A 2 3.57 -13.04 -3.09
CA SER A 2 4.89 -13.60 -2.77
C SER A 2 5.81 -12.51 -2.20
N LEU A 3 6.98 -12.88 -1.67
CA LEU A 3 7.98 -11.89 -1.23
C LEU A 3 8.37 -10.96 -2.38
N LEU A 4 8.61 -11.50 -3.58
CA LEU A 4 8.98 -10.72 -4.75
C LEU A 4 7.86 -9.77 -5.17
N ASP A 5 6.61 -10.23 -5.15
CA ASP A 5 5.45 -9.38 -5.48
C ASP A 5 5.40 -8.15 -4.58
N LYS A 6 5.64 -8.33 -3.28
CA LYS A 6 5.64 -7.24 -2.30
C LYS A 6 6.79 -6.27 -2.53
N ILE A 7 8.00 -6.78 -2.77
CA ILE A 7 9.18 -5.95 -3.05
C ILE A 7 8.94 -5.07 -4.27
N VAL A 8 8.48 -5.64 -5.38
CA VAL A 8 8.27 -4.89 -6.63
C VAL A 8 7.14 -3.88 -6.47
N PHE A 9 6.04 -4.27 -5.82
CA PHE A 9 4.88 -3.40 -5.58
C PHE A 9 5.28 -2.16 -4.76
N VAL A 10 5.88 -2.39 -3.59
CA VAL A 10 6.30 -1.30 -2.69
C VAL A 10 7.41 -0.45 -3.31
N ALA A 11 8.35 -1.05 -4.04
CA ALA A 11 9.43 -0.32 -4.68
C ALA A 11 8.92 0.73 -5.69
N ASP A 12 7.90 0.42 -6.51
CA ASP A 12 7.29 1.39 -7.44
C ASP A 12 6.66 2.59 -6.71
N TYR A 13 6.18 2.36 -5.49
CA TYR A 13 5.54 3.39 -4.67
C TYR A 13 6.53 4.28 -3.91
N ILE A 14 7.67 3.74 -3.47
CA ILE A 14 8.61 4.44 -2.57
C ILE A 14 9.93 4.86 -3.22
N GLU A 15 10.14 4.58 -4.50
CA GLU A 15 11.42 4.86 -5.18
C GLU A 15 11.86 6.34 -5.05
N PRO A 16 13.17 6.64 -5.11
CA PRO A 16 13.69 7.98 -4.77
C PRO A 16 13.14 9.15 -5.60
N GLY A 17 12.70 8.89 -6.83
CA GLY A 17 12.08 9.86 -7.74
C GLY A 17 10.62 10.18 -7.44
N ARG A 18 9.94 9.42 -6.56
CA ARG A 18 8.59 9.74 -6.10
C ARG A 18 8.60 10.90 -5.10
N ASP A 19 7.75 11.88 -5.38
CA ASP A 19 7.52 13.05 -4.53
C ASP A 19 6.00 13.31 -4.42
N PHE A 20 5.41 12.92 -3.29
CA PHE A 20 4.01 13.15 -2.99
C PHE A 20 3.77 13.18 -1.48
N GLU A 21 2.66 13.77 -1.06
CA GLU A 21 2.27 13.85 0.34
C GLU A 21 2.19 12.45 0.98
N GLY A 22 3.01 12.21 2.00
CA GLY A 22 3.06 10.92 2.71
C GLY A 22 4.08 9.91 2.19
N VAL A 23 4.88 10.23 1.16
CA VAL A 23 5.92 9.32 0.63
C VAL A 23 7.02 8.99 1.65
N GLU A 24 7.41 9.95 2.49
CA GLU A 24 8.42 9.73 3.54
C GLU A 24 7.94 8.74 4.61
N GLU A 25 6.68 8.82 5.01
CA GLU A 25 6.11 7.84 5.95
C GLU A 25 5.94 6.48 5.26
N ALA A 26 5.55 6.44 3.98
CA ALA A 26 5.51 5.20 3.20
C ALA A 26 6.88 4.50 3.17
N ARG A 27 7.96 5.27 2.93
CA ARG A 27 9.34 4.78 2.98
C ARG A 27 9.66 4.20 4.36
N LYS A 28 9.41 4.96 5.43
CA LYS A 28 9.69 4.53 6.80
C LYS A 28 8.95 3.24 7.17
N VAL A 29 7.65 3.16 6.90
CA VAL A 29 6.83 1.97 7.18
C VAL A 29 7.33 0.78 6.38
N ALA A 30 7.63 0.96 5.08
CA ALA A 30 8.12 -0.11 4.22
C ALA A 30 9.49 -0.66 4.64
N TYR A 31 10.41 0.19 5.10
CA TYR A 31 11.72 -0.22 5.58
C TYR A 31 11.67 -0.90 6.95
N ASP A 32 10.70 -0.55 7.80
CA ASP A 32 10.49 -1.22 9.10
C ASP A 32 9.80 -2.58 8.93
N ASN A 33 8.73 -2.64 8.15
CA ASN A 33 7.99 -3.86 7.86
C ASN A 33 7.37 -3.83 6.45
N LEU A 34 7.85 -4.72 5.57
CA LEU A 34 7.38 -4.78 4.19
C LEU A 34 5.87 -5.08 4.07
N ASP A 35 5.29 -5.88 4.97
CA ASP A 35 3.86 -6.18 4.94
C ASP A 35 3.01 -4.97 5.32
N GLU A 36 3.49 -4.19 6.29
CA GLU A 36 2.87 -2.90 6.65
C GLU A 36 3.05 -1.87 5.53
N GLY A 37 4.18 -1.88 4.82
CA GLY A 37 4.40 -1.06 3.63
C GLY A 37 3.36 -1.32 2.54
N VAL A 38 3.09 -2.60 2.24
CA VAL A 38 2.02 -3.01 1.31
C VAL A 38 0.65 -2.53 1.80
N GLY A 39 0.37 -2.69 3.09
CA GLY A 39 -0.88 -2.24 3.70
C GLY A 39 -1.06 -0.72 3.62
N TYR A 40 -0.01 0.03 3.88
CA TYR A 40 0.03 1.49 3.84
C TYR A 40 -0.24 2.00 2.42
N GLU A 41 0.49 1.47 1.42
CA GLU A 41 0.33 1.81 0.02
C GLU A 41 -1.11 1.57 -0.45
N LEU A 42 -1.66 0.37 -0.21
CA LEU A 42 -3.02 0.01 -0.63
C LEU A 42 -4.08 0.92 -0.01
N ALA A 43 -3.94 1.28 1.27
CA ALA A 43 -4.85 2.19 1.94
C ALA A 43 -4.83 3.59 1.29
N HIS A 44 -3.65 4.11 0.98
CA HIS A 44 -3.48 5.42 0.36
C HIS A 44 -3.96 5.42 -1.11
N THR A 45 -3.66 4.37 -1.88
CA THR A 45 -4.17 4.23 -3.25
C THR A 45 -5.69 4.19 -3.28
N LEU A 46 -6.33 3.42 -2.40
CA LEU A 46 -7.79 3.37 -2.33
C LEU A 46 -8.40 4.70 -1.90
N ALA A 47 -7.85 5.34 -0.87
CA ALA A 47 -8.32 6.65 -0.43
C ALA A 47 -8.24 7.69 -1.57
N TYR A 48 -7.13 7.70 -2.31
CA TYR A 48 -6.94 8.54 -3.50
C TYR A 48 -8.00 8.27 -4.58
N LEU A 49 -8.20 7.00 -4.96
CA LEU A 49 -9.16 6.63 -6.01
C LEU A 49 -10.62 6.95 -5.60
N VAL A 50 -10.98 6.68 -4.33
CA VAL A 50 -12.31 7.00 -3.78
C VAL A 50 -12.56 8.49 -3.77
N LYS A 51 -11.58 9.30 -3.34
CA LYS A 51 -11.67 10.77 -3.37
C LYS A 51 -11.96 11.30 -4.78
N GLN A 52 -11.39 10.66 -5.80
CA GLN A 52 -11.62 11.01 -7.21
C GLN A 52 -12.87 10.37 -7.82
N ARG A 53 -13.60 9.52 -7.10
CA ARG A 53 -14.71 8.68 -7.62
C ARG A 53 -14.30 7.85 -8.83
N SER A 54 -13.04 7.42 -8.87
CA SER A 54 -12.48 6.62 -9.96
C SER A 54 -12.89 5.16 -9.87
N LYS A 55 -12.82 4.44 -11.00
CA LYS A 55 -12.98 2.98 -11.00
C LYS A 55 -11.87 2.33 -10.19
N ILE A 56 -12.24 1.36 -9.36
CA ILE A 56 -11.31 0.59 -8.52
C ILE A 56 -11.33 -0.85 -9.02
N TYR A 57 -10.15 -1.39 -9.34
CA TYR A 57 -10.05 -2.79 -9.75
C TYR A 57 -10.32 -3.71 -8.56
N PRO A 58 -11.15 -4.77 -8.69
CA PRO A 58 -11.57 -5.58 -7.53
C PRO A 58 -10.42 -6.19 -6.73
N LYS A 59 -9.32 -6.59 -7.38
CA LYS A 59 -8.16 -7.17 -6.67
C LYS A 59 -7.46 -6.16 -5.76
N THR A 60 -7.56 -4.86 -6.03
CA THR A 60 -7.03 -3.82 -5.14
C THR A 60 -7.76 -3.81 -3.80
N VAL A 61 -9.10 -3.95 -3.82
CA VAL A 61 -9.90 -4.04 -2.60
C VAL A 61 -9.61 -5.33 -1.83
N LEU A 62 -9.48 -6.46 -2.53
CA LEU A 62 -9.12 -7.73 -1.90
C LEU A 62 -7.72 -7.68 -1.25
N ALA A 63 -6.76 -7.06 -1.92
CA ALA A 63 -5.41 -6.86 -1.37
C ALA A 63 -5.46 -5.95 -0.13
N TYR A 64 -6.20 -4.84 -0.17
CA TYR A 64 -6.39 -3.96 0.99
C TYR A 64 -6.97 -4.71 2.19
N ASN A 65 -8.05 -5.48 1.99
CA ASN A 65 -8.65 -6.25 3.07
C ASN A 65 -7.67 -7.26 3.70
N LYS A 66 -6.69 -7.75 2.93
CA LYS A 66 -5.69 -8.71 3.40
C LYS A 66 -4.55 -8.06 4.17
N TRP A 67 -4.08 -6.90 3.73
CA TRP A 67 -2.82 -6.30 4.21
C TRP A 67 -3.00 -5.03 5.04
N SER A 68 -4.09 -4.28 4.87
CA SER A 68 -4.28 -2.97 5.48
C SER A 68 -5.22 -2.96 6.69
N VAL A 69 -5.91 -4.07 6.96
CA VAL A 69 -6.87 -4.17 8.07
C VAL A 69 -6.19 -4.73 9.31
N ILE A 70 -6.45 -4.13 10.47
CA ILE A 70 -6.01 -4.68 11.76
C ILE A 70 -6.75 -5.98 11.98
N ASN A 71 -6.07 -7.11 11.81
CA ASN A 71 -6.62 -8.39 12.21
C ASN A 71 -6.69 -8.38 13.74
N SER A 72 -7.91 -8.30 14.26
CA SER A 72 -8.17 -8.60 15.67
C SER A 72 -7.69 -10.03 15.87
N LYS A 73 -6.71 -10.25 16.77
CA LYS A 73 -6.34 -11.60 17.18
C LYS A 73 -7.61 -12.26 17.75
N GLU A 74 -8.14 -13.25 17.06
CA GLU A 74 -8.90 -14.33 17.71
C GLU A 74 -7.94 -15.21 18.50
#